data_AF-A0AAU9U4S6-F1
#
_entry.id   AF-A0AAU9U4S6-F1
#
_cell.length_a   1.000
_cell.length_b   1.000
_cell.length_c   1.000
_cell.angle_alpha   90.00
_cell.angle_beta   90.00
_cell.angle_gamma   90.00
#
_symmetry.space_group_name_H-M   'P 1'
#
loop_
_entity.id
_entity.type
_entity.pdbx_description
1 polymer ?
#
loop_
_entity_poly.entity_id
_entity_poly.type
_entity_poly.pdbx_seq_one_letter_code
_entity_poly.pdbx_strand_id
1 'polypeptide(L)'
;MEALRKLGLSEYLVRVIDDYLRDRFLIYETTMGEMRRKLSGGAAQGSVLGPELWIILYDALLRLNLPTEVILEGFADDVAALILAYSYEDAQRLACLVATEVNAWLKEHGMALAKAKTKVVVLTAQRWFPSPFRVLVVDQHIESGASLRYLGVTIDSKLTFRDQIVSAANKAATAVASLSRLMPNVGGPRSSRRRALMSVSNSIMLYGVEVWGTRGGV
;
A
#
# COMPACT_ATOMS: atom_id res chain seq x y z
N MET A 1 -15.53 -12.69 -12.91
CA MET A 1 -15.77 -14.15 -12.99
C MET A 1 -14.63 -14.92 -13.61
N GLU A 2 -14.02 -14.42 -14.69
CA GLU A 2 -12.90 -15.11 -15.35
C GLU A 2 -11.72 -15.43 -14.41
N ALA A 3 -11.33 -14.49 -13.54
CA ALA A 3 -10.27 -14.72 -12.54
C ALA A 3 -10.55 -15.93 -11.63
N LEU A 4 -11.80 -16.10 -11.17
CA LEU A 4 -12.20 -17.24 -10.35
C LEU A 4 -12.12 -18.57 -11.12
N ARG A 5 -12.48 -18.56 -12.40
CA ARG A 5 -12.35 -19.74 -13.26
C ARG A 5 -10.89 -20.10 -13.54
N LYS A 6 -10.02 -19.10 -13.75
CA LYS A 6 -8.56 -19.30 -13.92
C LYS A 6 -7.91 -19.92 -12.68
N LEU A 7 -8.41 -19.61 -11.48
CA LEU A 7 -8.00 -20.25 -10.23
C LEU A 7 -8.51 -21.69 -10.06
N GLY A 8 -9.32 -22.21 -10.98
CA GLY A 8 -9.83 -23.57 -10.94
C GLY A 8 -10.97 -23.78 -9.92
N LEU A 9 -11.67 -22.72 -9.50
CA LEU A 9 -12.86 -22.89 -8.67
C LEU A 9 -13.96 -23.63 -9.44
N SER A 10 -14.71 -24.47 -8.72
CA SER A 10 -15.86 -25.17 -9.31
C SER A 10 -16.89 -24.16 -9.84
N GLU A 11 -17.52 -24.49 -10.98
CA GLU A 11 -18.51 -23.61 -11.61
C GLU A 11 -19.72 -23.33 -10.68
N TYR A 12 -20.01 -24.25 -9.74
CA TYR A 12 -21.00 -24.01 -8.69
C TYR A 12 -20.62 -22.80 -7.82
N LEU A 13 -19.39 -22.74 -7.30
CA LEU A 13 -18.93 -21.62 -6.49
C LEU A 13 -18.86 -20.32 -7.29
N VAL A 14 -18.42 -20.40 -8.56
CA VAL A 14 -18.40 -19.24 -9.46
C VAL A 14 -19.81 -18.65 -9.61
N ARG A 15 -20.85 -19.49 -9.77
CA ARG A 15 -22.24 -19.04 -9.85
C ARG A 15 -22.75 -18.40 -8.56
N VAL A 16 -22.38 -18.96 -7.40
CA VAL A 16 -22.75 -18.37 -6.09
C VAL A 16 -22.13 -16.99 -5.92
N ILE A 17 -20.86 -16.82 -6.29
CA ILE A 17 -20.18 -15.52 -6.23
C ILE A 17 -20.76 -14.53 -7.24
N ASP A 18 -21.12 -15.01 -8.43
CA ASP A 18 -21.79 -14.21 -9.46
C ASP A 18 -23.14 -13.69 -9.01
N ASP A 19 -23.96 -14.54 -8.40
CA ASP A 19 -25.21 -14.14 -7.77
C ASP A 19 -24.98 -13.13 -6.64
N TYR A 20 -23.99 -13.39 -5.76
CA TYR A 20 -23.64 -12.50 -4.66
C TYR A 20 -23.25 -11.08 -5.12
N LEU A 21 -22.57 -10.94 -6.27
CA LEU A 21 -22.12 -9.65 -6.78
C LEU A 21 -23.16 -8.94 -7.65
N ARG A 22 -24.20 -9.66 -8.10
CA ARG A 22 -25.24 -9.18 -9.01
C ARG A 22 -26.31 -8.36 -8.28
N ASP A 23 -26.87 -7.38 -8.99
CA ASP A 23 -28.03 -6.58 -8.56
C ASP A 23 -27.99 -6.08 -7.11
N ARG A 24 -26.80 -5.64 -6.68
CA ARG A 24 -26.61 -5.05 -5.35
C ARG A 24 -27.11 -3.62 -5.31
N PHE A 25 -27.73 -3.24 -4.20
CA PHE A 25 -28.20 -1.89 -3.94
C PHE A 25 -27.66 -1.40 -2.59
N LEU A 26 -27.18 -0.16 -2.56
CA LEU A 26 -26.92 0.58 -1.34
C LEU A 26 -28.24 1.23 -0.90
N ILE A 27 -28.70 0.90 0.29
CA ILE A 27 -29.87 1.51 0.93
C ILE A 27 -29.35 2.42 2.05
N TYR A 28 -29.77 3.67 2.05
CA TYR A 28 -29.35 4.63 3.06
C TYR A 28 -30.44 5.66 3.36
N GLU A 29 -30.50 6.12 4.60
CA GLU A 29 -31.43 7.17 5.00
C GLU A 29 -30.88 8.56 4.68
N THR A 30 -31.78 9.42 4.22
CA THR A 30 -31.51 10.84 4.02
C THR A 30 -32.56 11.68 4.74
N THR A 31 -32.34 12.99 4.82
CA THR A 31 -33.36 13.95 5.29
C THR A 31 -34.66 13.91 4.49
N MET A 32 -34.66 13.31 3.29
CA MET A 32 -35.82 13.14 2.41
C MET A 32 -36.40 11.71 2.44
N GLY A 33 -35.90 10.83 3.32
CA GLY A 33 -36.31 9.43 3.43
C GLY A 33 -35.28 8.42 2.92
N GLU A 34 -35.68 7.15 2.83
CA GLU A 34 -34.84 6.05 2.31
C GLU A 34 -34.53 6.26 0.82
N MET A 35 -33.24 6.28 0.49
CA MET A 35 -32.76 6.28 -0.88
C MET A 35 -32.09 4.96 -1.21
N ARG A 36 -32.19 4.58 -2.49
CA ARG A 36 -31.58 3.36 -3.03
C ARG A 36 -30.69 3.70 -4.22
N ARG A 37 -29.48 3.17 -4.22
CA ARG A 37 -28.52 3.31 -5.33
C ARG A 37 -28.03 1.95 -5.78
N LYS A 38 -28.20 1.64 -7.07
CA LYS A 38 -27.63 0.40 -7.65
C LYS A 38 -26.11 0.48 -7.64
N LEU A 39 -25.46 -0.60 -7.21
CA LEU A 39 -24.01 -0.75 -7.22
C LEU A 39 -23.60 -1.58 -8.43
N SER A 40 -22.82 -0.97 -9.34
CA SER A 40 -22.37 -1.59 -10.58
C SER A 40 -20.99 -2.26 -10.49
N GLY A 41 -20.28 -2.10 -9.37
CA GLY A 41 -18.92 -2.64 -9.21
C GLY A 41 -18.41 -2.58 -7.77
N GLY A 42 -17.27 -3.24 -7.54
CA GLY A 42 -16.56 -3.28 -6.25
C GLY A 42 -17.20 -4.23 -5.23
N ALA A 43 -16.42 -4.87 -4.36
CA ALA A 43 -16.98 -5.62 -3.25
C ALA A 43 -17.51 -4.66 -2.16
N ALA A 44 -18.52 -5.09 -1.40
CA ALA A 44 -19.03 -4.27 -0.31
C ALA A 44 -17.96 -4.17 0.79
N GLN A 45 -17.56 -2.95 1.16
CA GLN A 45 -16.60 -2.73 2.24
C GLN A 45 -17.22 -3.23 3.56
N GLY A 46 -16.47 -4.06 4.30
CA GLY A 46 -16.97 -4.73 5.51
C GLY A 46 -17.65 -6.08 5.24
N SER A 47 -17.81 -6.49 3.98
CA SER A 47 -18.16 -7.88 3.67
C SER A 47 -16.99 -8.81 3.97
N VAL A 48 -17.31 -10.04 4.41
CA VAL A 48 -16.31 -11.08 4.66
C VAL A 48 -15.55 -11.42 3.37
N LEU A 49 -16.27 -11.62 2.26
CA LEU A 49 -15.69 -12.03 0.98
C LEU A 49 -14.99 -10.91 0.21
N GLY A 50 -15.22 -9.65 0.57
CA GLY A 50 -14.72 -8.53 -0.22
C GLY A 50 -13.19 -8.50 -0.36
N PRO A 51 -12.44 -8.63 0.74
CA PRO A 51 -10.97 -8.73 0.68
C PRO A 51 -10.47 -9.91 -0.14
N GLU A 52 -11.05 -11.11 0.00
CA GLU A 52 -10.61 -12.27 -0.79
C GLU A 52 -10.87 -12.09 -2.28
N LEU A 53 -12.05 -11.59 -2.66
CA LEU A 53 -12.39 -11.33 -4.05
C LEU A 53 -11.48 -10.25 -4.66
N TRP A 54 -11.09 -9.26 -3.87
CA TRP A 54 -10.11 -8.26 -4.28
C TRP A 54 -8.73 -8.88 -4.53
N ILE A 55 -8.22 -9.68 -3.59
CA ILE A 55 -6.92 -10.37 -3.73
C ILE A 55 -6.91 -11.27 -4.96
N ILE A 56 -7.97 -12.04 -5.21
CA ILE A 56 -8.10 -12.91 -6.38
C ILE A 56 -8.02 -12.11 -7.69
N LEU A 57 -8.69 -10.97 -7.76
CA LEU A 57 -8.61 -10.10 -8.93
C LEU A 57 -7.19 -9.52 -9.09
N TYR A 58 -6.61 -9.05 -7.99
CA TYR A 58 -5.36 -8.31 -7.98
C TYR A 58 -4.12 -9.19 -8.17
N ASP A 59 -4.18 -10.47 -7.81
CA ASP A 59 -3.11 -11.46 -8.05
C ASP A 59 -2.74 -11.52 -9.54
N ALA A 60 -3.70 -11.36 -10.45
CA ALA A 60 -3.42 -11.32 -11.89
C ALA A 60 -2.58 -10.10 -12.32
N LEU A 61 -2.69 -8.95 -11.63
CA LEU A 61 -1.82 -7.79 -11.86
C LEU A 61 -0.37 -8.09 -11.43
N LEU A 62 -0.20 -8.79 -10.31
CA LEU A 62 1.13 -9.12 -9.79
C LEU A 62 1.85 -10.18 -10.64
N ARG A 63 1.10 -10.93 -11.47
CA ARG A 63 1.60 -11.95 -12.40
C ARG A 63 1.74 -11.44 -13.84
N LEU A 64 1.73 -10.13 -14.06
CA LEU A 64 2.02 -9.56 -15.37
C LEU A 64 3.37 -10.07 -15.88
N ASN A 65 3.44 -10.39 -17.17
CA ASN A 65 4.66 -10.87 -17.80
C ASN A 65 5.65 -9.70 -18.00
N LEU A 66 6.45 -9.44 -16.97
CA LEU A 66 7.43 -8.35 -16.92
C LEU A 66 8.86 -8.90 -16.99
N PRO A 67 9.85 -8.06 -17.36
CA PRO A 67 11.26 -8.45 -17.29
C PRO A 67 11.64 -8.96 -15.90
N THR A 68 12.60 -9.89 -15.83
CA THR A 68 13.06 -10.52 -14.59
C THR A 68 13.65 -9.54 -13.56
N GLU A 69 14.08 -8.38 -14.02
CA GLU A 69 14.60 -7.27 -13.23
C GLU A 69 13.50 -6.49 -12.49
N VAL A 70 12.23 -6.79 -12.77
CA VAL A 70 11.07 -6.15 -12.18
C VAL A 70 10.34 -7.13 -11.28
N ILE A 71 10.07 -6.70 -10.05
CA ILE A 71 9.20 -7.40 -9.11
C ILE A 71 8.03 -6.48 -8.77
N LEU A 72 6.81 -6.98 -8.92
CA LEU A 72 5.60 -6.31 -8.45
C LEU A 72 5.17 -6.91 -7.11
N GLU A 73 4.97 -6.04 -6.13
CA GLU A 73 4.44 -6.39 -4.82
C GLU A 73 3.17 -5.59 -4.56
N GLY A 74 2.14 -6.25 -4.05
CA GLY A 74 0.83 -5.64 -3.81
C GLY A 74 0.36 -5.82 -2.38
N PHE A 75 -0.26 -4.77 -1.82
CA PHE A 75 -0.96 -4.84 -0.55
C PHE A 75 -2.24 -4.02 -0.63
N ALA A 76 -3.39 -4.70 -0.52
CA ALA A 76 -4.70 -4.09 -0.79
C ALA A 76 -4.70 -3.38 -2.16
N ASP A 77 -4.86 -2.06 -2.20
CA ASP A 77 -4.86 -1.23 -3.41
C ASP A 77 -3.50 -0.60 -3.75
N ASP A 78 -2.49 -0.73 -2.87
CA ASP A 78 -1.14 -0.25 -3.11
C ASP A 78 -0.32 -1.29 -3.90
N VAL A 79 0.39 -0.83 -4.94
CA VAL A 79 1.39 -1.63 -5.69
C VAL A 79 2.73 -0.93 -5.66
N ALA A 80 3.75 -1.69 -5.33
CA ALA A 80 5.14 -1.29 -5.47
C ALA A 80 5.78 -2.08 -6.63
N ALA A 81 6.56 -1.38 -7.44
CA ALA A 81 7.46 -1.99 -8.42
C ALA A 81 8.89 -1.82 -7.91
N LEU A 82 9.57 -2.93 -7.63
CA LEU A 82 11.01 -2.95 -7.42
C LEU A 82 11.68 -3.21 -8.76
N ILE A 83 12.54 -2.29 -9.19
CA ILE A 83 13.19 -2.32 -10.49
C ILE A 83 14.70 -2.31 -10.28
N LEU A 84 15.36 -3.37 -10.72
CA LEU A 84 16.82 -3.45 -10.79
C LEU A 84 17.27 -2.91 -12.15
N ALA A 85 18.19 -1.95 -12.14
CA ALA A 85 18.72 -1.36 -13.37
C ALA A 85 20.19 -0.99 -13.19
N TYR A 86 20.94 -1.05 -14.29
CA TYR A 86 22.39 -0.80 -14.29
C TYR A 86 22.80 0.55 -14.87
N SER A 87 21.87 1.27 -15.53
CA SER A 87 22.05 2.63 -16.02
C SER A 87 20.80 3.48 -15.81
N TYR A 88 20.95 4.79 -15.99
CA TYR A 88 19.83 5.72 -15.93
C TYR A 88 18.78 5.42 -17.02
N GLU A 89 19.24 5.17 -18.25
CA GLU A 89 18.39 4.88 -19.41
C GLU A 89 17.63 3.56 -19.22
N ASP A 90 18.31 2.55 -18.68
CA ASP A 90 17.70 1.26 -18.40
C ASP A 90 16.64 1.37 -17.29
N ALA A 91 16.95 2.11 -16.21
CA ALA A 91 15.99 2.41 -15.15
C ALA A 91 14.75 3.13 -15.69
N GLN A 92 14.95 4.13 -16.55
CA GLN A 92 13.85 4.89 -17.15
C GLN A 92 13.01 4.00 -18.08
N ARG A 93 13.65 3.18 -18.92
CA ARG A 93 12.98 2.24 -19.82
C ARG A 93 12.11 1.24 -19.06
N LEU A 94 12.68 0.58 -18.03
CA LEU A 94 11.96 -0.40 -17.22
C LEU A 94 10.82 0.26 -16.44
N ALA A 95 11.05 1.40 -15.81
CA ALA A 95 10.00 2.08 -15.05
C ALA A 95 8.84 2.57 -15.94
N CYS A 96 9.12 3.08 -17.14
CA CYS A 96 8.10 3.42 -18.13
C CYS A 96 7.33 2.18 -18.61
N LEU A 97 8.01 1.07 -18.88
CA LEU A 97 7.39 -0.20 -19.29
C LEU A 97 6.41 -0.68 -18.22
N VAL A 98 6.86 -0.78 -16.98
CA VAL A 98 6.04 -1.24 -15.85
C VAL A 98 4.82 -0.36 -15.64
N ALA A 99 5.00 0.96 -15.65
CA ALA A 99 3.89 1.91 -15.55
C ALA A 99 2.86 1.72 -16.67
N THR A 100 3.32 1.42 -17.89
CA THR A 100 2.45 1.20 -19.06
C THR A 100 1.65 -0.09 -18.92
N GLU A 101 2.31 -1.21 -18.60
CA GLU A 101 1.66 -2.52 -18.45
C GLU A 101 0.66 -2.53 -17.29
N VAL A 102 1.05 -1.98 -16.13
CA VAL A 102 0.16 -1.88 -14.97
C VAL A 102 -1.05 -1.01 -15.29
N ASN A 103 -0.86 0.15 -15.95
CA ASN A 103 -1.96 1.02 -16.33
C ASN A 103 -2.88 0.37 -17.38
N ALA A 104 -2.34 -0.38 -18.34
CA ALA A 104 -3.13 -1.12 -19.34
C ALA A 104 -4.01 -2.17 -18.65
N TRP A 105 -3.43 -2.98 -17.76
CA TRP A 105 -4.16 -3.99 -17.00
C TRP A 105 -5.25 -3.36 -16.11
N LEU A 106 -4.93 -2.27 -15.40
CA LEU A 106 -5.91 -1.57 -14.56
C LEU A 106 -7.10 -1.08 -15.39
N LYS A 107 -6.85 -0.48 -16.56
CA LYS A 107 -7.91 0.00 -17.46
C LYS A 107 -8.79 -1.14 -17.98
N GLU A 108 -8.19 -2.27 -18.37
CA GLU A 108 -8.93 -3.46 -18.81
C GLU A 108 -9.87 -3.99 -17.71
N HIS A 109 -9.48 -3.85 -16.45
CA HIS A 109 -10.26 -4.28 -15.28
C HIS A 109 -11.12 -3.15 -14.67
N GLY A 110 -11.32 -2.04 -15.39
CA GLY A 110 -12.20 -0.93 -14.96
C GLY A 110 -11.65 -0.09 -13.81
N MET A 111 -10.33 -0.14 -13.57
CA MET A 111 -9.61 0.62 -12.57
C MET A 111 -8.78 1.74 -13.21
N ALA A 112 -8.36 2.70 -12.39
CA ALA A 112 -7.51 3.81 -12.81
C ALA A 112 -6.27 3.91 -11.93
N LEU A 113 -5.11 4.07 -12.55
CA LEU A 113 -3.87 4.35 -11.83
C LEU A 113 -3.95 5.74 -11.20
N ALA A 114 -3.71 5.82 -9.89
CA ALA A 114 -3.67 7.09 -9.16
C ALA A 114 -2.34 7.83 -9.41
N LYS A 115 -2.14 8.35 -10.63
CA LYS A 115 -0.88 8.95 -11.10
C LYS A 115 -0.30 9.99 -10.13
N ALA A 116 -1.15 10.86 -9.58
CA ALA A 116 -0.73 11.89 -8.61
C ALA A 116 -0.25 11.34 -7.25
N LYS A 117 -0.59 10.08 -6.92
CA LYS A 117 -0.11 9.39 -5.73
C LYS A 117 1.13 8.53 -6.00
N THR A 118 1.44 8.25 -7.26
CA THR A 118 2.62 7.49 -7.64
C THR A 118 3.89 8.24 -7.22
N LYS A 119 4.79 7.53 -6.53
CA LYS A 119 6.06 8.07 -6.05
C LYS A 119 7.19 7.16 -6.51
N VAL A 120 8.36 7.76 -6.71
CA VAL A 120 9.58 7.05 -7.05
C VAL A 120 10.67 7.47 -6.08
N VAL A 121 11.44 6.50 -5.61
CA VAL A 121 12.69 6.72 -4.88
C VAL A 121 13.76 5.89 -5.59
N VAL A 122 14.94 6.47 -5.77
CA VAL A 122 16.09 5.72 -6.28
C VAL A 122 16.95 5.30 -5.10
N LEU A 123 17.21 4.01 -5.01
CA LEU A 123 18.10 3.42 -4.00
C LEU A 123 19.44 3.14 -4.68
N THR A 124 20.45 3.98 -4.44
CA THR A 124 21.77 3.81 -5.05
C THR A 124 22.89 4.34 -4.14
N ALA A 125 24.01 3.61 -4.09
CA ALA A 125 25.24 4.07 -3.47
C ALA A 125 26.10 4.94 -4.40
N GLN A 126 25.76 5.00 -5.70
CA GLN A 126 26.50 5.75 -6.71
C GLN A 126 26.24 7.25 -6.57
N ARG A 127 27.27 8.00 -6.18
CA ARG A 127 27.18 9.47 -6.02
C ARG A 127 26.99 10.22 -7.34
N TRP A 128 27.34 9.60 -8.46
CA TRP A 128 27.26 10.18 -9.79
C TRP A 128 25.93 9.88 -10.50
N PHE A 129 25.05 9.07 -9.89
CA PHE A 129 23.74 8.79 -10.49
C PHE A 129 22.93 10.09 -10.57
N PRO A 130 22.38 10.45 -11.76
CA PRO A 130 21.64 11.69 -11.93
C PRO A 130 20.46 11.83 -10.95
N SER A 131 20.38 12.97 -10.29
CA SER A 131 19.31 13.29 -9.33
C SER A 131 18.76 14.70 -9.60
N PRO A 132 17.43 14.88 -9.73
CA PRO A 132 16.41 13.86 -9.58
C PRO A 132 16.36 12.89 -10.77
N PHE A 133 16.05 11.63 -10.50
CA PHE A 133 15.63 10.68 -11.53
C PHE A 133 14.25 11.05 -12.02
N ARG A 134 14.05 11.01 -13.34
CA ARG A 134 12.78 11.37 -13.97
C ARG A 134 12.25 10.20 -14.76
N VAL A 135 10.97 9.87 -14.54
CA VAL A 135 10.27 8.84 -15.30
C VAL A 135 8.94 9.37 -15.79
N LEU A 136 8.53 8.91 -16.98
CA LEU A 136 7.20 9.15 -17.52
C LEU A 136 6.28 8.01 -17.09
N VAL A 137 5.32 8.31 -16.20
CA VAL A 137 4.26 7.39 -15.80
C VAL A 137 3.02 7.73 -16.60
N VAL A 138 2.77 6.96 -17.65
CA VAL A 138 1.68 7.16 -18.62
C VAL A 138 1.84 8.50 -19.37
N ASP A 139 1.34 9.59 -18.80
CA ASP A 139 1.35 10.95 -19.35
C ASP A 139 1.88 11.98 -18.34
N GLN A 140 2.33 11.54 -17.16
CA GLN A 140 2.82 12.40 -16.10
C GLN A 140 4.31 12.14 -15.84
N HIS A 141 5.10 13.21 -15.87
CA HIS A 141 6.50 13.15 -15.42
C HIS A 141 6.54 13.12 -13.89
N ILE A 142 7.19 12.11 -13.34
CA ILE A 142 7.40 11.94 -11.90
C ILE A 142 8.89 12.06 -11.63
N GLU A 143 9.24 12.97 -10.73
CA GLU A 143 10.60 13.12 -10.22
C GLU A 143 10.79 12.27 -8.96
N SER A 144 11.96 11.66 -8.83
CA SER A 144 12.30 10.88 -7.64
C SER A 144 12.39 11.77 -6.40
N GLY A 145 11.72 11.37 -5.32
CA GLY A 145 11.86 12.01 -4.02
C GLY A 145 13.09 11.53 -3.24
N ALA A 146 13.45 12.28 -2.19
CA ALA A 146 14.48 11.85 -1.25
C ALA A 146 14.03 10.67 -0.37
N SER A 147 12.73 10.52 -0.17
CA SER A 147 12.10 9.41 0.54
C SER A 147 10.69 9.16 0.01
N LEU A 148 10.18 7.96 0.25
CA LEU A 148 8.78 7.61 0.06
C LEU A 148 8.25 6.84 1.27
N ARG A 149 6.92 6.82 1.43
CA ARG A 149 6.27 6.03 2.47
C ARG A 149 5.55 4.86 1.82
N TYR A 150 5.86 3.65 2.25
CA TYR A 150 5.25 2.42 1.78
C TYR A 150 4.86 1.56 2.98
N LEU A 151 3.60 1.12 3.05
CA LEU A 151 3.06 0.30 4.17
C LEU A 151 3.42 0.84 5.56
N GLY A 152 3.33 2.16 5.72
CA GLY A 152 3.59 2.82 6.99
C GLY A 152 5.07 3.03 7.33
N VAL A 153 6.01 2.53 6.53
CA VAL A 153 7.47 2.72 6.69
C VAL A 153 7.97 3.77 5.69
N THR A 154 8.74 4.74 6.17
CA THR A 154 9.42 5.73 5.33
C THR A 154 10.78 5.20 4.90
N ILE A 155 10.98 5.04 3.60
CA ILE A 155 12.22 4.57 2.97
C ILE A 155 12.89 5.76 2.31
N ASP A 156 14.08 6.15 2.79
CA ASP A 156 14.90 7.18 2.17
C ASP A 156 15.88 6.59 1.14
N SER A 157 16.31 7.41 0.19
CA SER A 157 17.21 7.02 -0.91
C SER A 157 18.55 6.43 -0.46
N LYS A 158 18.95 6.71 0.79
CA LYS A 158 20.19 6.23 1.41
C LYS A 158 19.97 5.08 2.39
N LEU A 159 18.74 4.59 2.54
CA LEU A 159 18.34 3.54 3.48
C LEU A 159 18.83 3.81 4.91
N THR A 160 18.85 5.09 5.31
CA THR A 160 19.26 5.49 6.67
C THR A 160 18.14 5.40 7.69
N PHE A 161 16.89 5.38 7.22
CA PHE A 161 15.64 5.35 7.97
C PHE A 161 15.52 6.43 9.05
N ARG A 162 16.26 7.54 8.92
CA ARG A 162 16.26 8.62 9.92
C ARG A 162 14.87 9.23 10.10
N ASP A 163 14.22 9.57 8.99
CA ASP A 163 12.87 10.16 9.01
C ASP A 163 11.85 9.18 9.60
N GLN A 164 12.00 7.88 9.33
CA GLN A 164 11.16 6.83 9.91
C GLN A 164 11.33 6.77 11.44
N ILE A 165 12.57 6.75 11.94
CA ILE A 165 12.86 6.69 13.37
C ILE A 165 12.30 7.92 14.10
N VAL A 166 12.54 9.11 13.55
CA VAL A 166 12.02 10.37 14.12
C VAL A 166 10.51 10.38 14.12
N SER A 167 9.86 9.96 13.03
CA SER A 167 8.40 9.89 12.92
C SER A 167 7.80 8.91 13.94
N ALA A 168 8.38 7.72 14.06
CA ALA A 168 7.95 6.70 15.02
C ALA A 168 8.10 7.20 16.48
N ALA A 169 9.24 7.80 16.82
CA ALA A 169 9.50 8.36 18.14
C ALA A 169 8.51 9.47 18.51
N ASN A 170 8.26 10.41 17.58
CA ASN A 170 7.28 11.48 17.79
C ASN A 170 5.87 10.92 17.94
N LYS A 171 5.47 9.96 17.11
CA LYS A 171 4.15 9.32 17.19
C LYS A 171 3.97 8.58 18.52
N ALA A 172 4.99 7.86 18.98
CA ALA A 172 4.98 7.17 20.27
C ALA A 172 4.85 8.18 21.42
N ALA A 173 5.64 9.26 21.41
CA ALA A 173 5.58 10.32 22.41
C ALA A 173 4.20 10.98 22.48
N THR A 174 3.60 11.32 21.32
CA THR A 174 2.25 11.90 21.26
C THR A 174 1.18 10.95 21.79
N ALA A 175 1.25 9.65 21.44
CA ALA A 175 0.31 8.64 21.92
C ALA A 175 0.42 8.44 23.44
N VAL A 176 1.66 8.31 23.95
CA VAL A 176 1.94 8.19 25.39
C VAL A 176 1.47 9.42 26.16
N ALA A 177 1.73 10.62 25.65
CA ALA A 177 1.27 11.86 26.28
C ALA A 177 -0.27 11.93 26.33
N SER A 178 -0.95 11.54 25.25
CA SER A 178 -2.41 11.53 25.18
C SER A 178 -3.03 10.52 26.15
N LEU A 179 -2.48 9.30 26.20
CA LEU A 179 -2.94 8.27 27.14
C LEU A 179 -2.66 8.67 28.60
N SER A 180 -1.51 9.28 28.86
CA SER A 180 -1.14 9.74 30.20
C SER A 180 -2.13 10.79 30.73
N ARG A 181 -2.64 11.68 29.87
CA ARG A 181 -3.69 12.66 30.24
C ARG A 181 -5.01 12.01 30.65
N LEU A 182 -5.34 10.84 30.11
CA LEU A 182 -6.54 10.07 30.47
C LEU A 182 -6.36 9.23 31.74
N MET A 183 -5.14 9.15 32.28
CA MET A 183 -4.80 8.35 33.45
C MET A 183 -4.45 9.27 34.63
N PRO A 184 -5.44 9.84 35.34
CA PRO A 184 -5.19 10.76 36.44
C PRO A 184 -4.32 10.08 37.50
N ASN A 185 -3.26 10.77 37.91
CA ASN A 185 -2.24 10.26 38.81
C ASN A 185 -2.70 10.24 40.28
N VAL A 186 -3.84 9.60 40.55
CA VAL A 186 -4.36 9.38 41.90
C VAL A 186 -3.59 8.21 42.53
N GLY A 187 -2.73 8.50 43.50
CA GLY A 187 -1.96 7.49 44.26
C GLY A 187 -0.65 7.01 43.61
N GLY A 188 -0.07 7.76 42.67
CA GLY A 188 1.23 7.46 42.07
C GLY A 188 1.21 6.51 40.85
N PRO A 189 2.36 6.29 40.18
CA PRO A 189 2.42 5.48 38.98
C PRO A 189 2.24 3.99 39.29
N ARG A 190 1.02 3.47 39.07
CA ARG A 190 0.74 2.03 39.17
C ARG A 190 1.44 1.23 38.07
N SER A 191 1.86 0.00 38.39
CA SER A 191 2.55 -0.88 37.44
C SER A 191 1.73 -1.18 36.17
N SER A 192 0.40 -1.29 36.29
CA SER A 192 -0.50 -1.47 35.14
C SER A 192 -0.47 -0.30 34.15
N ARG A 193 -0.43 0.94 34.65
CA ARG A 193 -0.32 2.15 33.82
C ARG A 193 1.01 2.19 33.08
N ARG A 194 2.12 1.90 33.78
CA ARG A 194 3.45 1.81 33.13
C ARG A 194 3.45 0.77 32.02
N ARG A 195 2.89 -0.43 32.26
CA ARG A 195 2.80 -1.48 31.23
C ARG A 195 1.98 -1.03 30.03
N ALA A 196 0.84 -0.38 30.23
CA ALA A 196 0.01 0.12 29.13
C ALA A 196 0.75 1.17 28.29
N LEU A 197 1.38 2.16 28.92
CA LEU A 197 2.15 3.19 28.22
C LEU A 197 3.35 2.59 27.46
N MET A 198 4.08 1.66 28.08
CA MET A 198 5.19 0.94 27.45
C MET A 198 4.72 0.08 26.27
N SER A 199 3.59 -0.61 26.41
CA SER A 199 3.02 -1.44 25.34
C SER A 199 2.68 -0.62 24.10
N VAL A 200 2.01 0.53 24.28
CA VAL A 200 1.67 1.43 23.17
C VAL A 200 2.92 2.04 22.54
N SER A 201 3.86 2.50 23.36
CA SER A 201 5.15 3.02 22.87
C SER A 201 5.89 1.98 22.04
N ASN A 202 6.05 0.76 22.57
CA ASN A 202 6.73 -0.33 21.88
C ASN A 202 5.98 -0.74 20.61
N SER A 203 4.65 -0.83 20.63
CA SER A 203 3.86 -1.17 19.44
C SER A 203 4.10 -0.18 18.29
N ILE A 204 4.19 1.12 18.60
CA ILE A 204 4.48 2.15 17.60
C ILE A 204 5.95 2.09 17.16
N MET A 205 6.86 2.00 18.12
CA MET A 205 8.31 2.03 17.89
C MET A 205 8.83 0.77 17.21
N LEU A 206 8.16 -0.37 17.30
CA LEU A 206 8.61 -1.63 16.72
C LEU A 206 7.89 -1.96 15.40
N TYR A 207 6.94 -1.13 14.97
CA TYR A 207 6.24 -1.34 13.71
C TYR A 207 7.22 -1.30 12.52
N GLY A 208 7.34 -2.42 11.81
CA GLY A 208 8.23 -2.56 10.66
C GLY A 208 9.73 -2.58 11.00
N VAL A 209 10.09 -2.79 12.27
CA VAL A 209 11.50 -2.73 12.74
C VAL A 209 12.41 -3.74 12.04
N GLU A 210 11.86 -4.84 11.54
CA GLU A 210 12.59 -5.82 10.73
C GLU A 210 13.14 -5.21 9.43
N VAL A 211 12.53 -4.14 8.93
CA VAL A 211 12.93 -3.43 7.71
C VAL A 211 13.94 -2.32 8.02
N TRP A 212 13.67 -1.51 9.05
CA TRP A 212 14.43 -0.28 9.31
C TRP A 212 15.37 -0.35 10.52
N GLY A 213 15.25 -1.38 11.35
CA GLY A 213 16.03 -1.56 12.59
C GLY A 213 17.38 -2.23 12.37
N THR A 214 17.53 -2.99 11.28
CA THR A 214 18.83 -3.51 10.86
C THR A 214 19.57 -2.45 10.06
N ARG A 215 20.80 -2.11 10.48
CA ARG A 215 21.69 -1.29 9.67
C ARG A 215 21.88 -2.03 8.33
N GLY A 216 21.48 -1.42 7.21
CA GLY A 216 21.66 -1.99 5.87
C GLY A 216 23.10 -2.46 5.72
N GLY A 217 23.28 -3.77 5.79
CA GLY A 217 24.56 -4.42 5.92
C GLY A 217 24.56 -5.65 5.03
N VAL A 218 24.53 -5.40 3.72
CA VAL A 218 25.29 -6.11 2.69
C VAL A 218 25.72 -5.08 1.66
#